data_AF-A0A6I5CAN9-F1
#
_entry.id   AF-A0A6I5CAN9-F1
#
_cell.length_a   1.000
_cell.length_b   1.000
_cell.length_c   1.000
_cell.angle_alpha   90.00
_cell.angle_beta   90.00
_cell.angle_gamma   90.00
#
_symmetry.space_group_name_H-M   'P 1'
#
loop_
_entity.id
_entity.type
_entity.pdbx_description
1 polymer ?
#
loop_
_entity_poly.entity_id
_entity_poly.type
_entity_poly.pdbx_seq_one_letter_code
_entity_poly.pdbx_strand_id
1 'polypeptide(L)'
;RAVRHAVRLAGAHADFDTVVDELHAAHAGYHWVHAVPNTALIAAALTHADGDFTGSICRVVSGGWDTDSNGATAGSVAGLLAGSPAALPDRWTAPLKNRLATTVADFDGTGFDALARLTHQEASRP
;
A
#
# COMPACT_ATOMS: atom_id res chain seq x y z
N ARG A 1 10.75 -15.56 0.17
CA ARG A 1 12.02 -15.25 -0.56
C ARG A 1 11.95 -13.88 -1.21
N ALA A 2 10.92 -13.56 -2.00
CA ALA A 2 10.76 -12.28 -2.69
C ALA A 2 10.76 -11.05 -1.77
N VAL A 3 9.95 -11.04 -0.69
CA VAL A 3 9.96 -9.95 0.31
C VAL A 3 11.34 -9.67 0.88
N ARG A 4 12.05 -10.70 1.34
CA ARG A 4 13.43 -10.55 1.86
C ARG A 4 14.41 -10.03 0.81
N HIS A 5 14.23 -10.38 -0.46
CA HIS A 5 15.04 -9.85 -1.55
C HIS A 5 14.77 -8.34 -1.74
N ALA A 6 13.49 -7.97 -1.83
CA ALA A 6 13.06 -6.59 -2.01
C ALA A 6 13.50 -5.65 -0.88
N VAL A 7 13.35 -6.08 0.39
CA VAL A 7 13.83 -5.31 1.56
C VAL A 7 15.34 -5.09 1.49
N ARG A 8 16.12 -6.10 1.09
CA ARG A 8 17.58 -5.94 0.93
C ARG A 8 17.93 -4.98 -0.20
N LEU A 9 17.26 -5.08 -1.36
CA LEU A 9 17.48 -4.14 -2.46
C LEU A 9 17.16 -2.71 -2.03
N ALA A 10 16.02 -2.49 -1.39
CA ALA A 10 15.62 -1.18 -0.88
C ALA A 10 16.61 -0.60 0.14
N GLY A 11 17.27 -1.43 0.94
CA GLY A 11 18.32 -0.98 1.86
C GLY A 11 19.71 -0.81 1.22
N ALA A 12 19.95 -1.43 0.07
CA ALA A 12 21.24 -1.40 -0.62
C ALA A 12 21.36 -0.27 -1.66
N HIS A 13 20.23 0.21 -2.18
CA HIS A 13 20.17 1.24 -3.21
C HIS A 13 19.37 2.45 -2.70
N ALA A 14 19.96 3.64 -2.81
CA ALA A 14 19.30 4.89 -2.45
C ALA A 14 18.33 5.39 -3.55
N ASP A 15 18.55 4.95 -4.78
CA ASP A 15 17.67 5.21 -5.92
C ASP A 15 16.63 4.09 -6.05
N PHE A 16 15.35 4.48 -6.01
CA PHE A 16 14.25 3.53 -6.05
C PHE A 16 14.03 2.97 -7.46
N ASP A 17 14.38 3.70 -8.52
CA ASP A 17 14.23 3.23 -9.90
C ASP A 17 15.12 2.00 -10.13
N THR A 18 16.35 2.02 -9.63
CA THR A 18 17.24 0.85 -9.61
C THR A 18 16.61 -0.36 -8.88
N VAL A 19 15.92 -0.13 -7.75
CA VAL A 19 15.24 -1.21 -7.01
C VAL A 19 14.10 -1.80 -7.84
N VAL A 20 13.33 -0.96 -8.52
CA VAL A 20 12.24 -1.37 -9.40
C VAL A 20 12.78 -2.20 -10.56
N ASP A 21 13.80 -1.72 -11.27
CA ASP A 21 14.41 -2.43 -12.41
C ASP A 21 14.88 -3.83 -12.03
N GLU A 22 15.56 -3.97 -10.89
CA GLU A 22 16.03 -5.26 -10.37
C GLU A 22 14.87 -6.20 -10.01
N LEU A 23 13.79 -5.67 -9.43
CA LEU A 23 12.59 -6.46 -9.14
C LEU A 23 11.88 -6.91 -10.42
N HIS A 24 11.78 -6.06 -11.43
CA HIS A 24 11.21 -6.40 -12.73
C HIS A 24 12.03 -7.46 -13.44
N ALA A 25 13.36 -7.33 -13.45
CA ALA A 25 14.27 -8.32 -14.01
C ALA A 25 14.15 -9.68 -13.30
N ALA A 26 14.15 -9.69 -11.96
CA ALA A 26 14.04 -10.91 -11.16
C ALA A 26 12.69 -11.63 -11.29
N HIS A 27 11.65 -10.92 -11.74
CA HIS A 27 10.27 -11.42 -11.79
C HIS A 27 9.63 -11.34 -13.19
N ALA A 28 10.42 -11.17 -14.25
CA ALA A 28 9.95 -10.96 -15.63
C ALA A 28 9.02 -12.07 -16.18
N GLY A 29 9.08 -13.29 -15.63
CA GLY A 29 8.23 -14.41 -16.04
C GLY A 29 6.83 -14.40 -15.42
N TYR A 30 6.53 -13.50 -14.50
CA TYR A 30 5.22 -13.41 -13.87
C TYR A 30 4.26 -12.48 -14.61
N HIS A 31 2.97 -12.82 -14.58
CA HIS A 31 1.94 -11.88 -14.99
C HIS A 31 1.93 -10.64 -14.09
N TRP A 32 1.58 -9.47 -14.63
CA TRP A 32 1.67 -8.20 -13.89
C TRP A 32 0.78 -8.15 -12.64
N VAL A 33 -0.35 -8.87 -12.59
CA VAL A 33 -1.16 -9.01 -11.35
C VAL A 33 -0.68 -10.08 -10.37
N HIS A 34 0.42 -10.77 -10.64
CA HIS A 34 0.82 -11.91 -9.83
C HIS A 34 1.25 -11.47 -8.42
N ALA A 35 0.80 -12.18 -7.39
CA ALA A 35 0.99 -11.77 -6.00
C ALA A 35 2.47 -11.63 -5.59
N VAL A 36 3.36 -12.50 -6.10
CA VAL A 36 4.78 -12.52 -5.73
C VAL A 36 5.54 -11.21 -6.07
N PRO A 37 5.60 -10.75 -7.33
CA PRO A 37 6.26 -9.49 -7.67
C PRO A 37 5.59 -8.28 -7.00
N ASN A 38 4.26 -8.24 -6.96
CA ASN A 38 3.52 -7.15 -6.31
C ASN A 38 3.84 -7.04 -4.81
N THR A 39 3.86 -8.17 -4.09
CA THR A 39 4.24 -8.19 -2.66
C THR A 39 5.70 -7.79 -2.45
N ALA A 40 6.59 -8.14 -3.38
CA ALA A 40 7.98 -7.71 -3.34
C ALA A 40 8.11 -6.19 -3.50
N LEU A 41 7.42 -5.61 -4.49
CA LEU A 41 7.40 -4.17 -4.73
C LEU A 41 6.83 -3.39 -3.55
N ILE A 42 5.72 -3.85 -2.96
CA ILE A 42 5.14 -3.27 -1.74
C ILE A 42 6.18 -3.24 -0.61
N ALA A 43 6.88 -4.35 -0.37
CA ALA A 43 7.89 -4.44 0.68
C ALA A 43 9.08 -3.50 0.43
N ALA A 44 9.57 -3.41 -0.82
CA ALA A 44 10.62 -2.47 -1.20
C ALA A 44 10.18 -1.01 -0.98
N ALA A 45 8.99 -0.64 -1.46
CA ALA A 45 8.46 0.71 -1.34
C ALA A 45 8.29 1.14 0.12
N LEU A 46 7.70 0.29 0.96
CA LEU A 46 7.54 0.56 2.40
C LEU A 46 8.89 0.70 3.12
N THR A 47 9.86 -0.16 2.79
CA THR A 47 11.21 -0.09 3.36
C THR A 47 11.91 1.20 2.97
N HIS A 48 11.84 1.56 1.69
CA HIS A 48 12.53 2.73 1.13
C HIS A 48 11.87 4.05 1.56
N ALA A 49 10.58 4.03 1.90
CA ALA A 49 9.86 5.20 2.39
C ALA A 49 10.11 5.48 3.88
N ASP A 50 10.66 4.52 4.64
CA ASP A 50 11.02 4.68 6.05
C ASP A 50 9.93 5.34 6.92
N GLY A 51 8.69 4.85 6.77
CA GLY A 51 7.53 5.37 7.49
C GLY A 51 6.84 6.59 6.86
N ASP A 52 7.39 7.18 5.78
CA ASP A 52 6.70 8.25 5.05
C ASP A 52 5.50 7.70 4.27
N PHE A 53 4.30 8.17 4.63
CA PHE A 53 3.04 7.74 4.01
C PHE A 53 2.96 8.09 2.52
N THR A 54 3.30 9.34 2.17
CA THR A 54 3.25 9.78 0.77
C THR A 54 4.26 9.00 -0.06
N GLY A 55 5.48 8.88 0.44
CA GLY A 55 6.56 8.18 -0.19
C GLY A 55 6.29 6.70 -0.38
N SER A 56 5.57 6.05 0.54
CA SER A 56 5.17 4.64 0.42
C SER A 56 4.24 4.45 -0.78
N ILE A 57 3.20 5.27 -0.88
CA ILE A 57 2.20 5.20 -1.95
C ILE A 57 2.82 5.59 -3.29
N CYS A 58 3.53 6.72 -3.36
CA CYS A 58 4.13 7.20 -4.60
C CYS A 58 5.11 6.17 -5.18
N ARG A 59 5.99 5.60 -4.35
CA ARG A 59 6.96 4.60 -4.81
C ARG A 59 6.28 3.34 -5.33
N VAL A 60 5.33 2.78 -4.58
CA VAL A 60 4.71 1.51 -4.99
C VAL A 60 3.87 1.66 -6.27
N VAL A 61 3.19 2.81 -6.44
CA VAL A 61 2.41 3.10 -7.65
C VAL A 61 3.34 3.36 -8.84
N SER A 62 4.41 4.12 -8.65
CA SER A 62 5.42 4.37 -9.69
C SER A 62 6.17 3.11 -10.12
N GLY A 63 6.30 2.11 -9.24
CA GLY A 63 6.90 0.82 -9.57
C GLY A 63 6.06 -0.06 -10.52
N GLY A 64 4.82 0.34 -10.80
CA GLY A 64 3.95 -0.30 -11.78
C GLY A 64 3.29 -1.58 -11.30
N TRP A 65 3.06 -2.51 -12.25
CA TRP A 65 2.26 -3.71 -12.05
C TRP A 65 0.84 -3.38 -11.56
N ASP A 66 0.38 -4.01 -10.48
CA ASP A 66 -1.00 -3.92 -9.98
C ASP A 66 -1.19 -2.68 -9.09
N THR A 67 -1.10 -1.50 -9.70
CA THR A 67 -0.90 -0.23 -8.99
C THR A 67 -1.99 0.12 -7.96
N ASP A 68 -3.25 -0.25 -8.21
CA ASP A 68 -4.37 -0.02 -7.31
C ASP A 68 -4.30 -0.93 -6.08
N SER A 69 -4.13 -2.25 -6.28
CA SER A 69 -3.94 -3.21 -5.18
C SER A 69 -2.68 -2.89 -4.36
N ASN A 70 -1.58 -2.55 -5.04
CA ASN A 70 -0.31 -2.19 -4.42
C ASN A 70 -0.43 -0.91 -3.60
N GLY A 71 -1.02 0.14 -4.18
CA GLY A 71 -1.25 1.41 -3.50
C GLY A 71 -2.16 1.25 -2.28
N ALA A 72 -3.26 0.50 -2.42
CA ALA A 72 -4.17 0.21 -1.30
C ALA A 72 -3.47 -0.56 -0.17
N THR A 73 -2.65 -1.55 -0.50
CA THR A 73 -1.92 -2.37 0.48
C THR A 73 -0.84 -1.55 1.19
N ALA A 74 0.00 -0.83 0.44
CA ALA A 74 1.05 0.01 1.01
C ALA A 74 0.45 1.15 1.86
N GLY A 75 -0.62 1.78 1.38
CA GLY A 75 -1.36 2.82 2.13
C GLY A 75 -1.96 2.27 3.43
N SER A 76 -2.47 1.05 3.45
CA SER A 76 -2.99 0.42 4.67
C SER A 76 -1.89 0.19 5.71
N VAL A 77 -0.72 -0.32 5.30
CA VAL A 77 0.41 -0.54 6.22
C VAL A 77 1.00 0.79 6.69
N ALA A 78 1.29 1.73 5.78
CA ALA A 78 1.82 3.03 6.14
C ALA A 78 0.84 3.84 7.01
N GLY A 79 -0.46 3.72 6.74
CA GLY A 79 -1.50 4.36 7.55
C GLY A 79 -1.59 3.79 8.96
N LEU A 80 -1.42 2.48 9.13
CA LEU A 80 -1.29 1.86 10.45
C LEU A 80 -0.05 2.37 11.19
N LEU A 81 1.09 2.44 10.51
CA LEU A 81 2.35 2.93 11.10
C LEU A 81 2.28 4.41 11.50
N ALA A 82 1.48 5.22 10.80
CA ALA A 82 1.23 6.62 11.17
C ALA A 82 0.43 6.76 12.48
N GLY A 83 -0.23 5.70 12.96
CA GLY A 83 -0.87 5.61 14.27
C GLY A 83 -2.23 6.31 14.41
N SER A 84 -2.55 7.28 13.56
CA SER A 84 -3.85 7.96 13.55
C SER A 84 -4.19 8.52 12.17
N PRO A 85 -5.47 8.55 11.76
CA PRO A 85 -5.90 9.24 10.54
C PRO A 85 -5.49 10.72 10.51
N ALA A 86 -5.39 11.37 11.68
CA ALA A 86 -4.96 12.77 11.78
C ALA A 86 -3.46 12.98 11.49
N ALA A 87 -2.66 11.91 11.47
CA ALA A 87 -1.25 11.96 11.08
C ALA A 87 -1.04 11.84 9.56
N LEU A 88 -2.11 11.54 8.80
CA LEU A 88 -2.04 11.44 7.34
C LEU A 88 -2.13 12.83 6.70
N PRO A 89 -1.33 13.13 5.66
CA PRO A 89 -1.41 14.43 4.99
C PRO A 89 -2.79 14.67 4.36
N ASP A 90 -3.41 15.82 4.65
CA ASP A 90 -4.76 16.18 4.19
C ASP A 90 -5.00 16.02 2.69
N ARG A 91 -3.97 16.24 1.87
CA ARG A 91 -4.06 16.05 0.40
C ARG A 91 -4.49 14.64 -0.01
N TRP A 92 -4.27 13.64 0.83
CA TRP A 92 -4.66 12.25 0.59
C TRP A 92 -6.06 11.93 1.12
N THR A 93 -6.47 12.53 2.23
CA THR A 93 -7.71 12.18 2.94
C THR A 93 -8.87 13.14 2.63
N ALA A 94 -8.60 14.44 2.53
CA ALA A 94 -9.61 15.47 2.31
C ALA A 94 -10.43 15.28 1.02
N PRO A 95 -9.83 14.90 -0.14
CA PRO A 95 -10.60 14.66 -1.37
C PRO A 95 -11.62 13.54 -1.25
N LEU A 96 -11.36 12.55 -0.39
CA LEU A 96 -12.23 11.39 -0.19
C LEU A 96 -13.46 11.73 0.65
N LYS A 97 -13.45 12.84 1.40
CA LYS A 97 -14.56 13.32 2.24
C LYS A 97 -15.11 12.26 3.19
N ASN A 98 -14.24 11.36 3.65
CA ASN A 98 -14.61 10.18 4.41
C ASN A 98 -15.80 9.42 3.79
N ARG A 99 -15.72 9.10 2.50
CA ARG A 99 -16.79 8.42 1.75
C ARG A 99 -16.23 7.35 0.81
N LEU A 100 -16.70 6.13 0.94
CA LEU A 100 -16.42 5.03 0.03
C LEU A 100 -17.54 4.91 -1.01
N ALA A 101 -17.18 4.82 -2.30
CA ALA A 101 -18.09 4.40 -3.35
C ALA A 101 -17.98 2.88 -3.54
N THR A 102 -19.09 2.15 -3.50
CA THR A 102 -19.08 0.68 -3.59
C THR A 102 -20.39 0.13 -4.14
N THR A 103 -20.34 -1.03 -4.80
CA THR A 103 -21.55 -1.75 -5.25
C THR A 103 -22.11 -2.71 -4.20
N VAL A 104 -21.48 -2.78 -3.02
CA VAL A 104 -22.02 -3.57 -1.89
C VAL A 104 -23.29 -2.89 -1.39
N ALA A 105 -24.41 -3.61 -1.46
CA ALA A 105 -25.72 -3.11 -1.03
C ALA A 105 -25.65 -2.54 0.39
N ASP A 106 -26.29 -1.40 0.61
CA ASP A 106 -26.34 -0.64 1.89
C ASP A 106 -25.01 -0.02 2.36
N PHE A 107 -23.92 -0.16 1.60
CA PHE A 107 -22.60 0.40 1.96
C PHE A 107 -22.13 1.53 1.04
N ASP A 108 -22.81 1.81 -0.08
CA ASP A 108 -22.44 2.95 -0.91
C ASP A 108 -22.54 4.27 -0.14
N GLY A 109 -21.49 5.07 -0.20
CA GLY A 109 -21.38 6.32 0.52
C GLY A 109 -21.01 6.18 2.00
N THR A 110 -20.74 4.98 2.51
CA THR A 110 -20.32 4.78 3.91
C THR A 110 -18.97 5.44 4.21
N GLY A 111 -18.74 5.81 5.47
CA GLY A 111 -17.48 6.38 5.92
C GLY A 111 -16.40 5.34 6.15
N PHE A 112 -15.14 5.69 5.86
CA PHE A 112 -14.00 4.84 6.19
C PHE A 112 -13.87 4.62 7.70
N ASP A 113 -14.23 5.62 8.51
CA ASP A 113 -14.31 5.52 9.97
C ASP A 113 -15.41 4.55 10.45
N ALA A 114 -16.58 4.58 9.81
CA ALA A 114 -17.68 3.67 10.08
C ALA A 114 -17.29 2.23 9.76
N LEU A 115 -16.62 2.02 8.62
CA LEU A 115 -16.05 0.72 8.25
C LEU A 115 -14.97 0.27 9.23
N ALA A 116 -14.03 1.13 9.61
CA ALA A 116 -12.97 0.77 10.56
C ALA A 116 -13.55 0.35 11.93
N ARG A 117 -14.56 1.07 12.42
CA ARG A 117 -15.28 0.72 13.65
C ARG A 117 -16.03 -0.60 13.51
N LEU A 118 -16.71 -0.83 12.39
CA LEU A 118 -17.40 -2.10 12.13
C LEU A 118 -16.40 -3.25 12.08
N THR A 119 -15.29 -3.11 11.35
CA THR A 119 -14.22 -4.12 11.30
C THR A 119 -13.69 -4.44 12.70
N HIS A 120 -13.42 -3.43 13.53
CA HIS A 120 -12.98 -3.66 14.90
C HIS A 120 -14.02 -4.39 15.74
N GLN A 121 -15.30 -4.00 15.63
CA GLN A 121 -16.41 -4.68 16.31
C GLN A 121 -16.50 -6.14 15.90
N GLU A 122 -16.54 -6.45 14.60
CA GLU A 122 -16.63 -7.81 14.09
C GLU A 122 -15.41 -8.66 14.44
N ALA A 123 -14.19 -8.10 14.32
CA ALA A 123 -12.94 -8.80 14.65
C ALA A 123 -12.78 -9.10 16.15
N SER A 124 -13.51 -8.37 17.00
CA SER A 124 -13.48 -8.53 18.47
C SER A 124 -14.68 -9.31 19.02
N ARG A 125 -15.55 -9.83 18.15
CA ARG A 125 -16.67 -10.68 18.57
C ARG A 125 -16.13 -12.00 19.17
N PRO A 126 -16.72 -12.48 20.28
CA PRO A 126 -16.32 -13.74 20.91
C PRO A 126 -16.67 -14.97 20.08
#